data_AF-A0A847H1G5-F1
#
_entry.id   AF-A0A847H1G5-F1
#
_cell.length_a   1.000
_cell.length_b   1.000
_cell.length_c   1.000
_cell.angle_alpha   90.00
_cell.angle_beta   90.00
_cell.angle_gamma   90.00
#
_symmetry.space_group_name_H-M   'P 1'
#
loop_
_entity.id
_entity.type
_entity.pdbx_description
1 polymer ?
#
loop_
_entity_poly.entity_id
_entity_poly.type
_entity_poly.pdbx_seq_one_letter_code
_entity_poly.pdbx_strand_id
1 'polypeptide(L)'
;MNTNETELTATADEQVRMMRNLRQTAAAWLVGFKSARSLRDAPDIPRTPGGGYDAAELVGWARRRQPRPEFSDDDIERTLQVIDWTITDSARCLLDYLTDLQRRFGDGGLLRYVDEMMAALRRCAHVEPEISTTPPGPMTRLEENRLLETENRRRLEMWHRQRLAVRVVCERCGRVRHGRKWAKAELSDGTPAVNGTCPDCESKANGRRAG
;
A
#
# COMPACT_ATOMS: atom_id res chain seq x y z
N MET A 1 35.20 3.46 41.50
CA MET A 1 33.77 3.43 41.85
C MET A 1 33.02 3.03 40.60
N ASN A 2 32.69 1.74 40.48
CA ASN A 2 31.89 1.23 39.36
C ASN A 2 30.42 1.28 39.81
N THR A 3 29.67 2.22 39.26
CA THR A 3 28.21 2.17 39.29
C THR A 3 27.78 1.01 38.42
N ASN A 4 27.40 -0.10 39.06
CA ASN A 4 26.62 -1.16 38.44
C ASN A 4 25.24 -0.57 38.12
N GLU A 5 25.10 0.03 36.95
CA GLU A 5 23.81 0.24 36.30
C GLU A 5 23.33 -1.12 35.80
N THR A 6 22.77 -1.91 36.71
CA THR A 6 21.92 -3.02 36.31
C THR A 6 20.64 -2.39 35.77
N GLU A 7 20.61 -2.11 34.47
CA GLU A 7 19.36 -1.83 33.75
C GLU A 7 18.41 -3.00 34.01
N LEU A 8 17.49 -2.83 34.97
CA LEU A 8 16.41 -3.76 35.23
C LEU A 8 15.49 -3.74 34.01
N THR A 9 15.79 -4.61 33.05
CA THR A 9 14.95 -4.82 31.89
C THR A 9 13.65 -5.45 32.39
N ALA A 10 12.55 -4.71 32.31
CA ALA A 10 11.24 -5.22 32.67
C ALA A 10 10.93 -6.50 31.87
N THR A 11 10.39 -7.51 32.55
CA THR A 11 9.93 -8.74 31.91
C THR A 11 8.78 -8.47 30.93
N ALA A 12 8.53 -9.37 29.98
CA ALA A 12 7.45 -9.21 29.01
C ALA A 12 6.08 -8.97 29.68
N ASP A 13 5.79 -9.68 30.78
CA ASP A 13 4.54 -9.53 31.52
C ASP A 13 4.43 -8.19 32.26
N GLU A 14 5.55 -7.64 32.72
CA GLU A 14 5.61 -6.31 33.30
C GLU A 14 5.40 -5.25 32.23
N GLN A 15 6.04 -5.40 31.06
CA GLN A 15 5.84 -4.51 29.92
C GLN A 15 4.37 -4.52 29.46
N VAL A 16 3.75 -5.70 29.32
CA VAL A 16 2.33 -5.80 28.97
C VAL A 16 1.45 -5.14 30.02
N ARG A 17 1.71 -5.34 31.31
CA ARG A 17 0.96 -4.66 32.38
C ARG A 17 1.13 -3.13 32.33
N MET A 18 2.34 -2.64 32.06
CA MET A 18 2.58 -1.20 31.86
C MET A 18 1.78 -0.65 30.67
N MET A 19 1.71 -1.39 29.57
CA MET A 19 0.95 -0.99 28.37
C MET A 19 -0.57 -1.00 28.58
N ARG A 20 -1.09 -1.80 29.51
CA ARG A 20 -2.53 -1.80 29.86
C ARG A 20 -2.97 -0.63 30.75
N ASN A 21 -2.02 0.11 31.32
CA ASN A 21 -2.33 1.23 32.21
C ASN A 21 -1.31 2.37 32.06
N LEU A 22 -1.27 2.95 30.87
CA LEU A 22 -0.42 4.09 30.56
C LEU A 22 -0.89 5.34 31.31
N ARG A 23 0.10 6.13 31.75
CA ARG A 23 -0.12 7.50 32.22
C ARG A 23 -0.41 8.40 31.02
N GLN A 24 -1.14 9.50 31.27
CA GLN A 24 -1.58 10.45 30.25
C GLN A 24 -0.43 11.00 29.37
N THR A 25 0.76 11.20 29.91
CA THR A 25 1.94 11.65 29.16
C THR A 25 2.44 10.58 28.18
N ALA A 26 2.57 9.34 28.63
CA ALA A 26 2.97 8.21 27.78
C ALA A 26 1.91 7.91 26.70
N ALA A 27 0.63 7.97 27.10
CA ALA A 27 -0.50 7.85 26.18
C ALA A 27 -0.47 8.95 25.10
N ALA A 28 -0.20 10.21 25.48
CA ALA A 28 -0.18 11.32 24.52
C ALA A 28 0.96 11.19 23.52
N TRP A 29 2.13 10.76 23.99
CA TRP A 29 3.27 10.46 23.13
C TRP A 29 2.96 9.31 22.16
N LEU A 30 2.37 8.21 22.64
CA LEU A 30 2.06 7.03 21.84
C LEU A 30 1.18 7.33 20.62
N VAL A 31 0.21 8.24 20.76
CA VAL A 31 -0.72 8.60 19.67
C VAL A 31 -0.42 9.96 19.02
N GLY A 32 0.78 10.52 19.26
CA GLY A 32 1.27 11.71 18.57
C GLY A 32 0.59 13.02 18.96
N PHE A 33 0.01 13.11 20.16
CA PHE A 33 -0.51 14.37 20.69
C PHE A 33 0.64 15.24 21.19
N LYS A 34 0.60 16.54 20.83
CA LYS A 34 1.64 17.52 21.22
C LYS A 34 1.74 17.75 22.73
N SER A 35 0.67 17.46 23.49
CA SER A 35 0.67 17.59 24.94
C SER A 35 -0.27 16.58 25.62
N ALA A 36 0.05 16.24 26.87
CA ALA A 36 -0.84 15.43 27.70
C ALA A 36 -2.22 16.07 27.86
N ARG A 37 -2.30 17.40 27.98
CA ARG A 37 -3.57 18.13 28.12
C ARG A 37 -4.45 17.95 26.88
N SER A 38 -3.89 18.09 25.68
CA SER A 38 -4.64 17.89 24.43
C SER A 38 -5.21 16.48 24.29
N LEU A 39 -4.54 15.46 24.85
CA LEU A 39 -5.08 14.10 24.88
C LEU A 39 -6.27 13.99 25.85
N ARG A 40 -6.15 14.56 27.05
CA ARG A 40 -7.20 14.51 28.09
C ARG A 40 -8.50 15.14 27.61
N ASP A 41 -8.38 16.22 26.86
CA ASP A 41 -9.51 17.00 26.36
C ASP A 41 -10.03 16.43 25.01
N ALA A 42 -9.46 15.34 24.49
CA ALA A 42 -9.92 14.69 23.27
C ALA A 42 -11.26 13.96 23.51
N PRO A 43 -12.29 14.20 22.66
CA PRO A 43 -13.59 13.56 22.82
C PRO A 43 -13.50 12.06 22.56
N ASP A 44 -14.26 11.29 23.33
CA ASP A 44 -14.45 9.85 23.18
C ASP A 44 -13.16 9.01 23.28
N ILE A 45 -12.13 9.54 23.95
CA ILE A 45 -10.90 8.80 24.19
C ILE A 45 -11.17 7.63 25.17
N PRO A 46 -10.81 6.38 24.83
CA PRO A 46 -11.00 5.26 25.73
C PRO A 46 -10.11 5.42 26.97
N ARG A 47 -10.71 5.18 28.15
CA ARG A 47 -10.01 5.20 29.43
C ARG A 47 -10.33 3.92 30.18
N THR A 48 -9.33 3.41 30.91
CA THR A 48 -9.54 2.32 31.84
C THR A 48 -10.36 2.80 33.05
N PRO A 49 -10.99 1.91 33.82
CA PRO A 49 -11.74 2.29 35.03
C PRO A 49 -10.91 3.10 36.05
N GLY A 50 -9.59 2.90 36.08
CA GLY A 50 -8.67 3.66 36.93
C GLY A 50 -8.27 5.04 36.39
N GLY A 51 -8.85 5.48 35.27
CA GLY A 51 -8.54 6.76 34.63
C GLY A 51 -7.24 6.79 33.83
N GLY A 52 -6.57 5.65 33.69
CA GLY A 52 -5.43 5.46 32.79
C GLY A 52 -5.85 5.11 31.37
N TYR A 53 -4.88 4.70 30.55
CA TYR A 53 -5.09 4.36 29.14
C TYR A 53 -4.55 2.97 28.81
N ASP A 54 -5.35 2.14 28.14
CA ASP A 54 -4.85 0.92 27.53
C ASP A 54 -4.24 1.26 26.16
N ALA A 55 -3.00 0.84 25.93
CA ALA A 55 -2.27 1.16 24.71
C ALA A 55 -2.94 0.63 23.44
N ALA A 56 -3.50 -0.59 23.49
CA ALA A 56 -4.11 -1.22 22.31
C ALA A 56 -5.42 -0.50 21.94
N GLU A 57 -6.25 -0.21 22.93
CA GLU A 57 -7.48 0.57 22.72
C GLU A 57 -7.18 1.98 22.21
N LEU A 58 -6.15 2.62 22.77
CA LEU A 58 -5.76 3.98 22.42
C LEU A 58 -5.20 4.07 20.99
N VAL A 59 -4.34 3.14 20.58
CA VAL A 59 -3.84 3.03 19.20
C VAL A 59 -4.99 2.75 18.23
N GLY A 60 -5.90 1.85 18.59
CA GLY A 60 -7.11 1.56 17.80
C GLY A 60 -7.99 2.80 17.62
N TRP A 61 -8.20 3.57 18.68
CA TRP A 61 -8.92 4.84 18.65
C TRP A 61 -8.24 5.88 17.76
N ALA A 62 -6.93 6.07 17.89
CA ALA A 62 -6.18 7.05 17.09
C ALA A 62 -6.20 6.69 15.60
N ARG A 63 -6.04 5.41 15.25
CA ARG A 63 -6.12 4.92 13.88
C ARG A 63 -7.47 5.19 13.21
N ARG A 64 -8.57 5.12 13.97
CA ARG A 64 -9.91 5.45 13.44
C ARG A 64 -10.12 6.95 13.19
N ARG A 65 -9.35 7.80 13.88
CA ARG A 65 -9.45 9.27 13.77
C ARG A 65 -8.52 9.87 12.74
N GLN A 66 -7.44 9.17 12.36
CA GLN A 66 -6.61 9.62 11.26
C GLN A 66 -7.45 9.57 9.97
N PRO A 67 -7.61 10.69 9.26
CA PRO A 67 -8.28 10.67 7.97
C PRO A 67 -7.51 9.69 7.08
N ARG A 68 -8.20 8.64 6.63
CA ARG A 68 -7.62 7.76 5.62
C ARG A 68 -7.36 8.62 4.39
N PRO A 69 -6.17 8.56 3.78
CA PRO A 69 -5.92 9.29 2.55
C PRO A 69 -6.99 8.86 1.52
N GLU A 70 -7.81 9.81 1.09
CA GLU A 70 -8.79 9.55 0.05
C GLU A 70 -8.07 9.58 -1.29
N PHE A 71 -7.96 8.41 -1.92
CA PHE A 71 -7.47 8.32 -3.28
C PHE A 71 -8.52 8.84 -4.26
N SER A 72 -8.07 9.69 -5.18
CA SER A 72 -8.87 10.13 -6.34
C SER A 72 -9.22 8.93 -7.22
N ASP A 73 -10.27 9.05 -8.04
CA ASP A 73 -10.61 7.99 -9.00
C ASP A 73 -9.46 7.74 -10.00
N ASP A 74 -8.64 8.77 -10.30
CA ASP A 74 -7.43 8.62 -11.13
C ASP A 74 -6.35 7.77 -10.45
N ASP A 75 -6.07 8.01 -9.17
CA ASP A 75 -5.08 7.22 -8.43
C ASP A 75 -5.52 5.77 -8.25
N ILE A 76 -6.83 5.56 -8.09
CA ILE A 76 -7.41 4.22 -8.03
C ILE A 76 -7.34 3.54 -9.38
N GLU A 77 -7.68 4.23 -10.47
CA GLU A 77 -7.57 3.63 -11.81
C GLU A 77 -6.14 3.21 -12.10
N ARG A 78 -5.14 4.04 -11.79
CA ARG A 78 -3.72 3.67 -11.93
C ARG A 78 -3.37 2.43 -11.12
N THR A 79 -3.86 2.37 -9.87
CA THR A 79 -3.63 1.22 -9.01
C THR A 79 -4.26 -0.05 -9.59
N LEU A 80 -5.51 0.04 -10.05
CA LEU A 80 -6.23 -1.07 -10.68
C LEU A 80 -5.57 -1.53 -11.98
N GLN A 81 -5.06 -0.62 -12.81
CA GLN A 81 -4.31 -0.97 -14.02
C GLN A 81 -3.01 -1.72 -13.69
N VAL A 82 -2.28 -1.30 -12.66
CA VAL A 82 -1.08 -2.05 -12.18
C VAL A 82 -1.48 -3.43 -11.69
N ILE A 83 -2.59 -3.53 -10.97
CA ILE A 83 -3.15 -4.80 -10.51
C ILE A 83 -3.52 -5.70 -11.69
N ASP A 84 -4.27 -5.19 -12.68
CA ASP A 84 -4.69 -5.95 -13.86
C ASP A 84 -3.50 -6.52 -14.66
N TRP A 85 -2.32 -5.88 -14.59
CA TRP A 85 -1.11 -6.40 -15.24
C TRP A 85 -0.33 -7.39 -14.40
N THR A 86 -0.32 -7.21 -13.09
CA THR A 86 0.46 -8.03 -12.16
C THR A 86 -0.28 -9.28 -11.73
N ILE A 87 -1.61 -9.21 -11.70
CA ILE A 87 -2.47 -10.29 -11.25
C ILE A 87 -2.87 -11.17 -12.44
N THR A 88 -2.15 -12.28 -12.59
CA THR A 88 -2.47 -13.43 -13.43
C THR A 88 -3.31 -14.45 -12.65
N ASP A 89 -3.44 -15.70 -13.14
CA ASP A 89 -4.10 -16.86 -12.49
C ASP A 89 -3.73 -17.08 -11.00
N SER A 90 -2.69 -16.42 -10.50
CA SER A 90 -2.24 -16.45 -9.10
C SER A 90 -2.97 -15.49 -8.16
N ALA A 91 -3.94 -14.69 -8.65
CA ALA A 91 -4.74 -13.74 -7.85
C ALA A 91 -5.30 -14.36 -6.57
N ARG A 92 -5.86 -15.56 -6.73
CA ARG A 92 -6.52 -16.30 -5.67
C ARG A 92 -5.52 -16.75 -4.60
N CYS A 93 -4.38 -17.30 -5.01
CA CYS A 93 -3.32 -17.70 -4.10
C CYS A 93 -2.78 -16.50 -3.30
N LEU A 94 -2.61 -15.34 -3.95
CA LEU A 94 -2.20 -14.11 -3.27
C LEU A 94 -3.24 -13.65 -2.26
N LEU A 95 -4.52 -13.64 -2.64
CA LEU A 95 -5.61 -13.25 -1.74
C LEU A 95 -5.71 -14.18 -0.52
N ASP A 96 -5.62 -15.50 -0.74
CA ASP A 96 -5.65 -16.50 0.33
C ASP A 96 -4.46 -16.31 1.28
N TYR A 97 -3.26 -16.07 0.74
CA TYR A 97 -2.07 -15.77 1.53
C TYR A 97 -2.21 -14.49 2.35
N LEU A 98 -2.65 -13.38 1.74
CA LEU A 98 -2.84 -12.11 2.44
C LEU A 98 -3.91 -12.21 3.54
N THR A 99 -4.96 -12.99 3.30
CA THR A 99 -6.00 -13.27 4.30
C THR A 99 -5.45 -14.09 5.46
N ASP A 100 -4.65 -15.13 5.22
CA ASP A 100 -3.98 -15.89 6.29
C ASP A 100 -3.01 -15.01 7.08
N LEU A 101 -2.25 -14.16 6.38
CA LEU A 101 -1.32 -13.23 6.99
C LEU A 101 -2.03 -12.25 7.93
N GLN A 102 -3.14 -11.66 7.48
CA GLN A 102 -3.96 -10.76 8.30
C GLN A 102 -4.57 -11.51 9.50
N ARG A 103 -5.02 -12.75 9.32
CA ARG A 103 -5.56 -13.56 10.42
C ARG A 103 -4.50 -13.84 11.50
N ARG A 104 -3.27 -14.14 11.10
CA ARG A 104 -2.18 -14.53 12.02
C ARG A 104 -1.50 -13.34 12.70
N PHE A 105 -1.38 -12.22 11.99
CA PHE A 105 -0.55 -11.09 12.42
C PHE A 105 -1.28 -9.74 12.40
N GLY A 106 -2.58 -9.73 12.12
CA GLY A 106 -3.38 -8.50 11.95
C GLY A 106 -2.88 -7.62 10.81
N ASP A 107 -3.26 -6.35 10.85
CA ASP A 107 -2.81 -5.35 9.87
C ASP A 107 -1.28 -5.16 9.86
N GLY A 108 -0.61 -5.45 10.98
CA GLY A 108 0.85 -5.37 11.08
C GLY A 108 1.55 -6.36 10.14
N GLY A 109 0.96 -7.56 9.96
CA GLY A 109 1.43 -8.53 8.97
C GLY A 109 1.35 -7.97 7.55
N LEU A 110 0.19 -7.41 7.19
CA LEU A 110 -0.03 -6.84 5.86
C LEU A 110 0.93 -5.70 5.55
N LEU A 111 1.16 -4.80 6.50
CA LEU A 111 2.13 -3.71 6.34
C LEU A 111 3.54 -4.24 6.11
N ARG A 112 3.99 -5.20 6.92
CA ARG A 112 5.30 -5.84 6.74
C ARG A 112 5.42 -6.53 5.38
N TYR A 113 4.37 -7.19 4.90
CA TYR A 113 4.35 -7.79 3.57
C TYR A 113 4.55 -6.74 2.47
N VAL A 114 3.85 -5.60 2.56
CA VAL A 114 4.01 -4.50 1.61
C VAL A 114 5.42 -3.93 1.66
N ASP A 115 6.01 -3.76 2.85
CA ASP A 115 7.39 -3.29 2.99
C ASP A 115 8.40 -4.24 2.33
N GLU A 116 8.26 -5.55 2.56
CA GLU A 116 9.12 -6.57 1.94
C GLU A 116 8.93 -6.64 0.42
N MET A 117 7.69 -6.52 -0.05
CA MET A 117 7.38 -6.46 -1.48
C MET A 117 8.02 -5.22 -2.12
N MET A 118 7.88 -4.04 -1.51
CA MET A 118 8.51 -2.81 -2.00
C MET A 118 10.04 -2.90 -1.97
N ALA A 119 10.61 -3.51 -0.94
CA ALA A 119 12.05 -3.76 -0.87
C ALA A 119 12.52 -4.72 -1.98
N ALA A 120 11.76 -5.78 -2.26
CA ALA A 120 12.02 -6.70 -3.36
C ALA A 120 11.92 -6.01 -4.73
N LEU A 121 10.86 -5.24 -4.96
CA LEU A 121 10.68 -4.47 -6.19
C LEU A 121 11.82 -3.47 -6.42
N ARG A 122 12.29 -2.79 -5.37
CA ARG A 122 13.46 -1.90 -5.45
C ARG A 122 14.72 -2.67 -5.85
N ARG A 123 14.95 -3.87 -5.30
CA ARG A 123 16.08 -4.73 -5.70
C ARG A 123 15.97 -5.16 -7.17
N CYS A 124 14.78 -5.53 -7.63
CA CYS A 124 14.54 -5.91 -9.03
C CYS A 124 14.67 -4.72 -10.00
N ALA A 125 14.28 -3.51 -9.59
CA ALA A 125 14.45 -2.30 -10.38
C ALA A 125 15.93 -1.91 -10.59
N HIS A 126 16.85 -2.48 -9.81
CA HIS A 126 18.30 -2.32 -9.97
C HIS A 126 18.95 -3.37 -10.87
N VAL A 127 18.18 -4.30 -11.46
CA VAL A 127 18.72 -5.24 -12.45
C VAL A 127 18.89 -4.51 -13.79
N GLU A 128 20.15 -4.22 -14.12
CA GLU A 128 20.61 -3.64 -15.38
C GLU A 128 20.10 -4.44 -16.60
N PRO A 129 19.82 -3.81 -17.75
CA PRO A 129 19.75 -4.54 -19.01
C PRO A 129 21.15 -5.07 -19.36
N GLU A 130 21.24 -6.37 -19.65
CA GLU A 130 22.47 -7.05 -20.07
C GLU A 130 23.22 -6.26 -21.14
N ILE A 131 24.50 -6.04 -20.85
CA ILE A 131 25.49 -5.29 -21.61
C ILE A 131 25.57 -5.85 -23.04
N SER A 132 25.25 -5.01 -24.02
CA SER A 132 25.64 -5.23 -25.42
C SER A 132 27.18 -5.25 -25.50
N THR A 133 27.74 -6.33 -26.05
CA THR A 133 29.18 -6.58 -26.17
C THR A 133 29.86 -5.77 -27.28
N THR A 134 29.42 -4.55 -27.54
CA THR A 134 30.05 -3.68 -28.54
C THR A 134 30.97 -2.69 -27.84
N PRO A 135 32.29 -2.67 -28.11
CA PRO A 135 33.21 -1.78 -27.41
C PRO A 135 32.98 -0.34 -27.87
N PRO A 136 32.78 0.63 -26.96
CA PRO A 136 32.67 2.02 -27.36
C PRO A 136 34.05 2.71 -27.48
N GLY A 137 34.12 3.65 -28.43
CA GLY A 137 35.21 4.63 -28.58
C GLY A 137 35.18 5.71 -27.48
N PRO A 138 35.90 6.84 -27.63
CA PRO A 138 36.36 7.66 -26.51
C PRO A 138 35.22 8.48 -25.89
N MET A 139 34.51 7.85 -24.96
CA MET A 139 33.64 8.47 -23.97
C MET A 139 34.03 7.85 -22.62
N THR A 140 34.07 8.62 -21.54
CA THR A 140 34.42 8.01 -20.25
C THR A 140 33.28 7.08 -19.83
N ARG A 141 33.60 5.90 -19.30
CA ARG A 141 32.62 4.90 -18.83
C ARG A 141 31.55 5.47 -17.88
N LEU A 142 31.88 6.57 -17.19
CA LEU A 142 30.96 7.32 -16.32
C LEU A 142 29.92 8.15 -17.11
N GLU A 143 30.31 8.75 -18.23
CA GLU A 143 29.41 9.50 -19.11
C GLU A 143 28.44 8.57 -19.84
N GLU A 144 28.92 7.39 -20.27
CA GLU A 144 28.07 6.36 -20.87
C GLU A 144 27.00 5.85 -19.90
N ASN A 145 27.38 5.55 -18.66
CA ASN A 145 26.42 5.13 -17.63
C ASN A 145 25.36 6.20 -17.35
N ARG A 146 25.75 7.49 -17.28
CA ARG A 146 24.80 8.60 -17.08
C ARG A 146 23.82 8.76 -18.24
N LEU A 147 24.29 8.60 -19.47
CA LEU A 147 23.45 8.66 -20.66
C LEU A 147 22.48 7.46 -20.70
N LEU A 148 22.97 6.27 -20.37
CA LEU A 148 22.17 5.06 -20.28
C LEU A 148 21.08 5.17 -19.20
N GLU A 149 21.41 5.67 -18.01
CA GLU A 149 20.45 5.93 -16.93
C GLU A 149 19.36 6.93 -17.34
N THR A 150 19.76 8.00 -18.05
CA THR A 150 18.84 9.02 -18.53
C THR A 150 17.89 8.46 -19.59
N GLU A 151 18.42 7.66 -20.52
CA GLU A 151 17.63 7.01 -21.57
C GLU A 151 16.70 5.94 -20.99
N ASN A 152 17.17 5.12 -20.04
CA ASN A 152 16.35 4.14 -19.34
C ASN A 152 15.21 4.81 -18.57
N ARG A 153 15.47 5.95 -17.92
CA ARG A 153 14.42 6.74 -17.25
C ARG A 153 13.38 7.25 -18.24
N ARG A 154 13.81 7.81 -19.37
CA ARG A 154 12.89 8.27 -20.44
C ARG A 154 12.06 7.12 -21.02
N ARG A 155 12.68 5.96 -21.25
CA ARG A 155 11.98 4.75 -21.71
C ARG A 155 10.96 4.26 -20.68
N LEU A 156 11.32 4.21 -19.40
CA LEU A 156 10.42 3.81 -18.34
C LEU A 156 9.24 4.78 -18.20
N GLU A 157 9.49 6.09 -18.25
CA GLU A 157 8.44 7.11 -18.26
C GLU A 157 7.52 7.03 -19.48
N MET A 158 8.08 6.78 -20.66
CA MET A 158 7.31 6.63 -21.90
C MET A 158 6.48 5.35 -21.86
N TRP A 159 7.05 4.25 -21.37
CA TRP A 159 6.35 2.99 -21.14
C TRP A 159 5.21 3.15 -20.13
N HIS A 160 5.45 3.83 -19.00
CA HIS A 160 4.40 4.15 -18.02
C HIS A 160 3.31 5.01 -18.63
N ARG A 161 3.65 6.05 -19.41
CA ARG A 161 2.67 6.91 -20.08
C ARG A 161 1.83 6.15 -21.09
N GLN A 162 2.44 5.31 -21.92
CA GLN A 162 1.72 4.54 -22.94
C GLN A 162 0.82 3.46 -22.32
N ARG A 163 1.27 2.81 -21.24
CA ARG A 163 0.52 1.73 -20.62
C ARG A 163 -0.56 2.21 -19.64
N LEU A 164 -0.31 3.25 -18.85
CA LEU A 164 -1.35 3.86 -17.99
C LEU A 164 -2.43 4.60 -18.80
N ALA A 165 -2.22 4.80 -20.11
CA ALA A 165 -3.21 5.33 -21.03
C ALA A 165 -4.21 4.28 -21.56
N VAL A 166 -4.01 2.99 -21.27
CA VAL A 166 -4.92 1.92 -21.72
C VAL A 166 -6.24 1.96 -20.94
N ARG A 167 -7.37 1.99 -21.65
CA ARG A 167 -8.71 1.96 -21.04
C ARG A 167 -9.24 0.54 -20.94
N VAL A 168 -9.89 0.22 -19.82
CA VAL A 168 -10.61 -1.06 -19.67
C VAL A 168 -12.06 -0.87 -20.07
N VAL A 169 -12.53 -1.64 -21.04
CA VAL A 169 -13.88 -1.55 -21.60
C VAL A 169 -14.63 -2.85 -21.32
N CYS A 170 -15.86 -2.74 -20.84
CA CYS A 170 -16.69 -3.91 -20.60
C CYS A 170 -17.12 -4.53 -21.93
N GLU A 171 -16.71 -5.77 -22.18
CA GLU A 171 -17.01 -6.49 -23.42
C GLU A 171 -18.52 -6.70 -23.67
N ARG A 172 -19.35 -6.63 -22.62
CA ARG A 172 -20.80 -6.91 -22.69
C ARG A 172 -21.67 -5.67 -22.84
N CYS A 173 -21.27 -4.55 -22.24
CA CYS A 173 -22.09 -3.33 -22.20
C CYS A 173 -21.38 -2.08 -22.71
N GLY A 174 -20.11 -2.19 -23.10
CA GLY A 174 -19.31 -1.09 -23.64
C GLY A 174 -18.95 0.01 -22.65
N ARG A 175 -19.28 -0.13 -21.36
CA ARG A 175 -18.88 0.85 -20.34
C ARG A 175 -17.38 0.82 -20.11
N VAL A 176 -16.78 1.99 -19.95
CA VAL A 176 -15.36 2.19 -19.66
C VAL A 176 -15.17 2.32 -18.14
N ARG A 177 -14.14 1.67 -17.60
CA ARG A 177 -13.76 1.79 -16.18
C ARG A 177 -13.00 3.09 -15.95
N HIS A 178 -13.34 3.78 -14.87
CA HIS A 178 -12.57 4.88 -14.31
C HIS A 178 -12.68 4.89 -12.80
N GLY A 179 -11.60 4.47 -12.15
CA GLY A 179 -11.52 4.37 -10.70
C GLY A 179 -12.56 3.40 -10.16
N ARG A 180 -13.49 3.91 -9.36
CA ARG A 180 -14.57 3.10 -8.77
C ARG A 180 -15.77 2.88 -9.70
N LYS A 181 -15.83 3.55 -10.85
CA LYS A 181 -17.04 3.64 -11.68
C LYS A 181 -16.86 2.98 -13.03
N TRP A 182 -17.99 2.56 -13.59
CA TRP A 182 -18.11 2.11 -14.98
C TRP A 182 -19.16 2.97 -15.67
N ALA A 183 -18.76 3.73 -16.70
CA ALA A 183 -19.64 4.67 -17.39
C ALA A 183 -19.62 4.46 -18.90
N LYS A 184 -20.70 4.81 -19.60
CA LYS A 184 -20.64 4.94 -21.06
C LYS A 184 -19.81 6.18 -21.36
N ALA A 185 -18.67 6.00 -22.01
CA ALA A 185 -17.79 7.08 -22.41
C ALA A 185 -17.35 6.81 -23.85
N GLU A 186 -17.28 7.86 -24.66
CA GLU A 186 -16.62 7.78 -25.95
C GLU A 186 -15.11 7.66 -25.71
N LEU A 187 -14.51 6.65 -26.33
CA LEU A 187 -13.05 6.56 -26.37
C LEU A 187 -12.59 7.53 -27.44
N SER A 188 -11.70 8.44 -27.10
CA SER A 188 -11.02 9.27 -28.09
C SER A 188 -10.28 8.39 -29.10
N ASP A 189 -10.30 8.79 -30.38
CA ASP A 189 -9.62 8.07 -31.46
C ASP A 189 -8.16 7.78 -31.10
N GLY A 190 -7.75 6.53 -31.28
CA GLY A 190 -6.39 6.06 -30.99
C GLY A 190 -6.11 5.72 -29.52
N THR A 191 -7.09 5.81 -28.61
CA THR A 191 -6.91 5.38 -27.22
C THR A 191 -6.86 3.85 -27.15
N PRO A 192 -5.75 3.23 -26.72
CA PRO A 192 -5.69 1.78 -26.60
C PRO A 192 -6.68 1.29 -25.55
N ALA A 193 -7.39 0.21 -25.85
CA ALA A 193 -8.39 -0.38 -24.97
C ALA A 193 -8.19 -1.89 -24.81
N VAL A 194 -8.49 -2.40 -23.63
CA VAL A 194 -8.52 -3.84 -23.32
C VAL A 194 -9.89 -4.23 -22.81
N ASN A 195 -10.28 -5.48 -23.07
CA ASN A 195 -11.57 -6.00 -22.64
C ASN A 195 -11.53 -6.40 -21.15
N GLY A 196 -12.61 -6.09 -20.44
CA GLY A 196 -12.90 -6.58 -19.10
C GLY A 196 -14.41 -6.83 -18.94
N THR A 197 -14.82 -7.19 -17.72
CA THR A 197 -16.25 -7.31 -17.37
C THR A 197 -16.57 -6.38 -16.20
N CYS A 198 -17.62 -5.56 -16.34
CA CYS A 198 -18.05 -4.70 -15.24
C CYS A 198 -18.85 -5.49 -14.19
N PRO A 199 -18.87 -5.04 -12.92
CA PRO A 199 -19.57 -5.75 -11.83
C PRO A 199 -21.06 -6.02 -12.12
N ASP A 200 -21.76 -5.09 -12.80
CA ASP A 200 -23.16 -5.27 -13.20
C ASP A 200 -23.33 -6.44 -14.18
N CYS A 201 -22.41 -6.57 -15.14
CA CYS A 201 -22.44 -7.62 -16.14
C CYS A 201 -22.01 -8.98 -15.56
N GLU A 202 -21.06 -8.97 -14.62
CA GLU A 202 -20.61 -10.16 -13.90
C GLU A 202 -21.71 -10.71 -12.99
N SER A 203 -22.35 -9.85 -12.19
CA SER A 203 -23.45 -10.23 -11.30
C SER A 203 -24.62 -10.86 -12.05
N LYS A 204 -24.99 -10.30 -13.22
CA LYS A 204 -26.01 -10.87 -14.11
C LYS A 204 -25.61 -12.25 -14.67
N ALA A 205 -24.32 -12.49 -14.89
CA ALA A 205 -23.82 -13.78 -15.34
C ALA A 205 -23.95 -14.85 -14.26
N ASN A 206 -23.57 -14.50 -13.03
CA ASN A 206 -23.56 -15.42 -11.90
C ASN A 206 -24.98 -15.74 -11.42
N GLY A 207 -25.89 -14.77 -11.43
CA GLY A 207 -27.30 -14.99 -11.10
C GLY A 207 -28.03 -15.95 -12.04
N ARG A 208 -27.57 -16.09 -13.30
CA ARG A 208 -28.11 -17.07 -14.26
C ARG A 208 -27.57 -18.48 -14.10
N ARG A 209 -26.50 -18.68 -13.31
CA ARG A 209 -25.91 -20.00 -13.04
C ARG A 209 -26.44 -20.64 -11.76
N ALA A 210 -27.14 -19.87 -10.92
CA ALA A 210 -27.63 -20.30 -9.61
C ALA A 210 -29.13 -20.66 -9.61
N GLY A 211 -29.81 -20.59 -10.76
CA GLY A 211 -31.20 -21.02 -10.96
C GLY A 211 -31.26 -22.03 -12.10
#